data_AF-A0A524PDC8-F1
#
_entry.id   AF-A0A524PDC8-F1
#
_cell.length_a   1.000
_cell.length_b   1.000
_cell.length_c   1.000
_cell.angle_alpha   90.00
_cell.angle_beta   90.00
_cell.angle_gamma   90.00
#
_symmetry.space_group_name_H-M   'P 1'
#
loop_
_entity.id
_entity.type
_entity.pdbx_description
1 polymer ?
#
loop_
_entity_poly.entity_id
_entity_poly.type
_entity_poly.pdbx_seq_one_letter_code
_entity_poly.pdbx_strand_id
1 'polypeptide(L)'
;MLDAKKGKRVILIAELDAQVIGQIFVNFHSTWRKSFHGQISGYLHSFRVKPGFRNQSVGRTLIAKAEGILKEHRYRGAVISVARTNEAALRLYQHLGYEVFREDPGQWSFIDHNNKVQHVSEPAFILYRNL
;
A
#
# COMPACT_ATOMS: atom_id res chain seq x y z
N MET A 1 1.13 17.20 -5.98
CA MET A 1 1.16 17.17 -7.46
C MET A 1 2.56 17.01 -8.07
N LEU A 2 3.67 17.37 -7.40
CA LEU A 2 5.03 17.31 -7.96
C LEU A 2 5.58 15.88 -8.23
N ASP A 3 5.15 14.85 -7.50
CA ASP A 3 5.66 13.48 -7.69
C ASP A 3 5.07 12.74 -8.91
N ALA A 4 3.87 13.12 -9.36
CA ALA A 4 3.24 12.54 -10.54
C ALA A 4 4.01 12.85 -11.84
N LYS A 5 4.66 14.02 -11.92
CA LYS A 5 5.40 14.47 -13.12
C LYS A 5 6.85 13.98 -13.18
N LYS A 6 7.35 13.26 -12.17
CA LYS A 6 8.73 12.75 -12.11
C LYS A 6 8.88 11.24 -12.39
N GLY A 7 7.82 10.56 -12.84
CA GLY A 7 7.85 9.10 -13.08
C GLY A 7 8.03 8.25 -11.81
N LYS A 8 7.71 8.81 -10.63
CA LYS A 8 8.01 8.19 -9.33
C LYS A 8 6.93 7.26 -8.79
N ARG A 9 5.81 7.15 -9.50
CA ARG A 9 4.68 6.32 -9.10
C ARG A 9 3.88 5.78 -10.29
N VAL A 10 3.31 4.60 -10.11
CA VAL A 10 2.31 4.00 -11.02
C VAL A 10 1.00 3.87 -10.26
N ILE A 11 -0.12 4.10 -10.95
CA ILE A 11 -1.45 3.84 -10.44
C ILE A 11 -2.03 2.72 -11.30
N LEU A 12 -2.41 1.62 -10.64
CA LEU A 12 -3.13 0.54 -11.28
C LEU A 12 -4.60 0.65 -10.89
N ILE A 13 -5.47 0.49 -11.88
CA ILE A 13 -6.92 0.43 -11.70
C ILE A 13 -7.42 -0.93 -12.19
N ALA A 14 -8.40 -1.48 -11.49
CA ALA A 14 -9.22 -2.58 -11.97
C ALA A 14 -10.53 -1.98 -12.49
N GLU A 15 -10.87 -2.31 -13.73
CA GLU A 15 -12.05 -1.80 -14.44
C GLU A 15 -12.93 -2.96 -14.87
N LEU A 16 -14.25 -2.78 -14.73
CA LEU A 16 -15.28 -3.67 -15.25
C LEU A 16 -16.44 -2.81 -15.76
N ASP A 17 -16.90 -3.03 -16.98
CA ASP A 17 -17.99 -2.28 -17.62
C ASP A 17 -17.83 -0.75 -17.53
N ALA A 18 -16.63 -0.25 -17.88
CA ALA A 18 -16.24 1.17 -17.77
C ALA A 18 -16.25 1.75 -16.33
N GLN A 19 -16.43 0.91 -15.30
CA GLN A 19 -16.42 1.30 -13.91
C GLN A 19 -15.11 0.90 -13.24
N VAL A 20 -14.45 1.85 -12.56
CA VAL A 20 -13.33 1.54 -11.66
C VAL A 20 -13.86 0.79 -10.44
N ILE A 21 -13.43 -0.46 -10.27
CA ILE A 21 -13.84 -1.36 -9.16
C ILE A 21 -12.73 -1.58 -8.12
N GLY A 22 -11.49 -1.23 -8.45
CA GLY A 22 -10.38 -1.29 -7.52
C GLY A 22 -9.18 -0.47 -7.98
N GLN A 23 -8.25 -0.24 -7.06
CA GLN A 23 -7.05 0.53 -7.33
C GLN A 23 -5.90 0.14 -6.39
N ILE A 24 -4.66 0.36 -6.84
CA ILE A 24 -3.45 0.30 -6.01
C ILE A 24 -2.41 1.29 -6.55
N PHE A 25 -1.69 1.95 -5.65
CA PHE A 25 -0.66 2.91 -6.00
C PHE A 25 0.71 2.30 -5.68
N VAL A 26 1.62 2.35 -6.63
CA VAL A 26 3.00 1.88 -6.52
C VAL A 26 3.91 3.11 -6.44
N ASN A 27 4.56 3.35 -5.30
CA ASN A 27 5.58 4.39 -5.17
C ASN A 27 6.97 3.76 -5.19
N PHE A 28 7.80 4.17 -6.15
CA PHE A 28 9.19 3.72 -6.28
C PHE A 28 10.13 4.43 -5.30
N HIS A 29 9.80 5.67 -4.93
CA HIS A 29 10.55 6.45 -3.96
C HIS A 29 9.68 6.73 -2.75
N SER A 30 9.98 6.04 -1.65
CA SER A 30 9.32 6.22 -0.35
C SER A 30 10.35 6.19 0.78
N THR A 31 9.92 6.51 1.99
CA THR A 31 10.70 6.30 3.22
C THR A 31 11.11 4.84 3.41
N TRP A 32 10.40 3.91 2.78
CA TRP A 32 10.65 2.47 2.78
C TRP A 32 11.61 2.01 1.67
N ARG A 33 12.24 2.92 0.92
CA ARG A 33 13.07 2.54 -0.24
C ARG A 33 14.25 1.63 0.11
N LYS A 34 14.88 1.79 1.27
CA LYS A 34 15.88 0.86 1.81
C LYS A 34 15.28 0.14 3.02
N SER A 35 14.36 -0.79 2.77
CA SER A 35 13.73 -1.59 3.83
C SER A 35 14.49 -2.88 4.07
N PHE A 36 14.07 -3.66 5.07
CA PHE A 36 14.46 -5.04 5.36
C PHE A 36 15.83 -5.49 4.78
N HIS A 37 16.87 -5.48 5.61
CA HIS A 37 18.26 -5.75 5.23
C HIS A 37 18.84 -4.85 4.12
N GLY A 38 18.31 -3.64 3.94
CA GLY A 38 18.81 -2.66 2.97
C GLY A 38 18.38 -2.91 1.53
N GLN A 39 17.42 -3.81 1.31
CA GLN A 39 16.87 -4.07 -0.01
C GLN A 39 16.12 -2.87 -0.58
N ILE A 40 16.21 -2.71 -1.91
CA ILE A 40 15.51 -1.67 -2.64
C ILE A 40 14.04 -2.07 -2.81
N SER A 41 13.15 -1.34 -2.14
CA SER A 41 11.75 -1.73 -1.98
C SER A 41 10.77 -0.65 -2.41
N GLY A 42 9.69 -1.09 -3.07
CA GLY A 42 8.58 -0.23 -3.46
C GLY A 42 7.52 -0.18 -2.38
N TYR A 43 6.79 0.93 -2.28
CA TYR A 43 5.70 1.07 -1.33
C TYR A 43 4.35 1.02 -2.04
N LEU A 44 3.54 0.02 -1.69
CA LEU A 44 2.18 -0.11 -2.19
C LEU A 44 1.22 0.49 -1.18
N HIS A 45 0.36 1.41 -1.64
CA HIS A 45 -0.57 2.14 -0.79
C HIS A 45 -1.85 2.49 -1.54
N SER A 46 -2.79 3.11 -0.82
CA SER A 46 -4.11 3.49 -1.36
C SER A 46 -4.85 2.33 -2.02
N PHE A 47 -4.58 1.10 -1.55
CA PHE A 47 -5.20 -0.12 -2.06
C PHE A 47 -6.65 -0.21 -1.63
N ARG A 48 -7.56 -0.38 -2.59
CA ARG A 48 -8.99 -0.53 -2.32
C ARG A 48 -9.65 -1.36 -3.40
N VAL A 49 -10.60 -2.19 -2.99
CA VAL A 49 -11.59 -2.83 -3.86
C VAL A 49 -12.98 -2.45 -3.34
N LYS A 50 -13.87 -2.05 -4.25
CA LYS A 50 -15.27 -1.72 -3.92
C LYS A 50 -15.95 -2.94 -3.26
N PRO A 51 -16.77 -2.76 -2.20
CA PRO A 51 -17.33 -3.87 -1.42
C PRO A 51 -17.96 -5.00 -2.25
N GLY A 52 -18.77 -4.66 -3.26
CA GLY A 52 -19.44 -5.64 -4.14
C GLY A 52 -18.53 -6.46 -5.06
N PHE A 53 -17.25 -6.08 -5.18
CA PHE A 53 -16.26 -6.74 -6.03
C PHE A 53 -15.15 -7.41 -5.21
N ARG A 54 -15.30 -7.50 -3.88
CA ARG A 54 -14.38 -8.22 -2.99
C ARG A 54 -14.59 -9.73 -3.10
N ASN A 55 -13.60 -10.49 -2.65
CA ASN A 55 -13.59 -11.96 -2.68
C ASN A 55 -13.70 -12.59 -4.09
N GLN A 56 -13.43 -11.80 -5.14
CA GLN A 56 -13.43 -12.21 -6.55
C GLN A 56 -12.03 -12.04 -7.17
N SER A 57 -10.98 -12.26 -6.36
CA SER A 57 -9.57 -12.15 -6.76
C SER A 57 -9.08 -10.77 -7.23
N VAL A 58 -9.94 -9.75 -7.38
CA VAL A 58 -9.58 -8.38 -7.84
C VAL A 58 -8.39 -7.83 -7.06
N GLY A 59 -8.42 -7.94 -5.73
CA GLY A 59 -7.36 -7.45 -4.86
C GLY A 59 -6.03 -8.17 -5.06
N ARG A 60 -6.08 -9.51 -5.17
CA ARG A 60 -4.91 -10.36 -5.44
C ARG A 60 -4.29 -10.02 -6.80
N THR A 61 -5.11 -9.83 -7.83
CA THR A 61 -4.66 -9.45 -9.17
C THR A 61 -3.95 -8.09 -9.16
N LEU A 62 -4.52 -7.09 -8.49
CA LEU A 62 -3.91 -5.76 -8.37
C LEU A 62 -2.55 -5.80 -7.68
N ILE A 63 -2.43 -6.55 -6.57
CA ILE A 63 -1.16 -6.71 -5.85
C ILE A 63 -0.13 -7.45 -6.72
N ALA A 64 -0.52 -8.55 -7.37
CA ALA A 64 0.38 -9.30 -8.24
C ALA A 64 0.91 -8.45 -9.41
N LYS A 65 0.06 -7.60 -10.00
CA LYS A 65 0.47 -6.66 -11.06
C LYS A 65 1.40 -5.57 -10.51
N ALA A 66 1.12 -5.03 -9.32
CA ALA A 66 1.98 -4.06 -8.67
C ALA A 66 3.38 -4.64 -8.36
N GLU A 67 3.44 -5.87 -7.86
CA GLU A 67 4.68 -6.59 -7.62
C GLU A 67 5.46 -6.87 -8.91
N GLY A 68 4.77 -7.23 -10.00
CA GLY A 68 5.37 -7.39 -11.32
C GLY A 68 6.07 -6.11 -11.79
N ILE A 69 5.43 -4.96 -11.64
CA ILE A 69 6.03 -3.66 -11.98
C ILE A 69 7.26 -3.38 -11.11
N LEU A 70 7.21 -3.68 -9.81
CA LEU A 70 8.39 -3.54 -8.95
C LEU A 70 9.56 -4.41 -9.45
N LYS A 71 9.30 -5.66 -9.82
CA LYS A 71 10.32 -6.57 -10.38
C LYS A 71 10.91 -6.05 -11.68
N GLU A 72 10.07 -5.58 -12.61
CA GLU A 72 10.50 -4.97 -13.88
C GLU A 72 11.44 -3.77 -13.67
N HIS A 73 11.18 -2.99 -12.63
CA HIS A 73 12.01 -1.86 -12.21
C HIS A 73 13.19 -2.25 -11.29
N ARG A 74 13.49 -3.55 -11.16
CA ARG A 74 14.60 -4.12 -10.35
C ARG A 74 14.49 -3.88 -8.84
N TYR A 75 13.29 -3.64 -8.33
CA TYR A 75 13.01 -3.65 -6.90
C TYR A 75 12.94 -5.10 -6.41
N ARG A 76 13.49 -5.35 -5.22
CA ARG A 76 13.57 -6.70 -4.60
C ARG A 76 12.58 -6.88 -3.45
N GLY A 77 11.93 -5.81 -3.04
CA GLY A 77 10.94 -5.86 -1.97
C GLY A 77 9.69 -5.03 -2.27
N ALA A 78 8.58 -5.47 -1.69
CA ALA A 78 7.34 -4.71 -1.61
C ALA A 78 7.00 -4.45 -0.14
N VAL A 79 6.58 -3.22 0.15
CA VAL A 79 6.16 -2.78 1.48
C VAL A 79 4.72 -2.31 1.44
N ILE A 80 3.92 -2.70 2.43
CA ILE A 80 2.53 -2.28 2.63
C ILE A 80 2.33 -1.87 4.08
N SER A 81 1.55 -0.81 4.31
CA SER A 81 1.03 -0.48 5.65
C SER A 81 -0.45 -0.86 5.74
N VAL A 82 -0.86 -1.42 6.88
CA VAL A 82 -2.24 -1.76 7.17
C VAL A 82 -2.59 -1.37 8.60
N ALA A 83 -3.70 -0.65 8.78
CA ALA A 83 -4.23 -0.37 10.12
C ALA A 83 -4.52 -1.68 10.86
N ARG A 84 -4.22 -1.74 12.17
CA ARG A 84 -4.44 -2.94 12.99
C ARG A 84 -5.91 -3.39 13.00
N THR A 85 -6.83 -2.45 12.84
CA THR A 85 -8.27 -2.70 12.76
C THR A 85 -8.71 -3.31 11.42
N ASN A 86 -7.87 -3.29 10.39
CA ASN A 86 -8.19 -3.83 9.07
C ASN A 86 -7.71 -5.27 8.92
N GLU A 87 -8.27 -6.16 9.72
CA GLU A 87 -7.89 -7.57 9.76
C GLU A 87 -8.09 -8.29 8.42
N ALA A 88 -9.09 -7.89 7.63
CA ALA A 88 -9.34 -8.50 6.33
C ALA A 88 -8.18 -8.24 5.35
N ALA A 89 -7.64 -7.02 5.32
CA ALA A 89 -6.47 -6.71 4.52
C ALA A 89 -5.21 -7.37 5.09
N LEU A 90 -5.05 -7.41 6.42
CA LEU A 90 -3.93 -8.11 7.06
C LEU A 90 -3.87 -9.60 6.65
N ARG A 91 -5.01 -10.30 6.74
CA ARG A 91 -5.13 -11.71 6.30
C ARG A 91 -4.81 -11.89 4.82
N LEU A 92 -5.30 -10.98 3.96
CA LEU A 92 -4.98 -10.99 2.54
C LEU A 92 -3.46 -10.88 2.32
N TYR A 93 -2.80 -9.91 2.94
CA TYR A 93 -1.36 -9.69 2.76
C TYR A 93 -0.54 -10.86 3.28
N GLN A 94 -0.87 -11.40 4.46
CA GLN A 94 -0.22 -12.59 5.01
C GLN A 94 -0.37 -13.80 4.08
N HIS A 95 -1.57 -14.03 3.51
CA HIS A 95 -1.79 -15.10 2.54
C HIS A 95 -0.99 -14.89 1.24
N LEU A 96 -0.67 -13.65 0.89
CA LEU A 96 0.19 -13.32 -0.24
C LEU A 96 1.69 -13.40 0.11
N GLY A 97 2.06 -13.81 1.33
CA GLY A 97 3.44 -13.96 1.76
C GLY A 97 4.10 -12.67 2.25
N TYR A 98 3.30 -11.67 2.64
CA TYR A 98 3.81 -10.51 3.37
C TYR A 98 3.92 -10.83 4.86
N GLU A 99 5.03 -10.42 5.46
CA GLU A 99 5.32 -10.62 6.87
C GLU A 99 5.41 -9.27 7.59
N VAL A 100 4.94 -9.20 8.83
CA VAL A 100 5.09 -8.00 9.66
C VAL A 100 6.56 -7.84 9.99
N PHE A 101 7.17 -6.71 9.62
CA PHE A 101 8.57 -6.43 9.97
C PHE A 101 8.72 -5.20 10.88
N ARG A 102 7.67 -4.38 11.01
CA ARG A 102 7.64 -3.23 11.90
C ARG A 102 6.20 -2.90 12.31
N GLU A 103 6.06 -2.38 13.51
CA GLU A 103 4.83 -1.72 13.97
C GLU A 103 4.98 -0.21 13.85
N ASP A 104 3.91 0.46 13.43
CA ASP A 104 3.78 1.92 13.43
C ASP A 104 2.70 2.31 14.43
N PRO A 105 3.01 3.13 15.45
CA PRO A 105 2.00 3.59 16.40
C PRO A 105 0.92 4.46 15.72
N GLY A 106 1.17 4.97 14.51
CA GLY A 106 0.18 5.69 13.72
C GLY A 106 -0.29 6.98 14.37
N GLN A 107 0.58 7.59 15.17
CA GLN A 107 0.29 8.80 15.91
C GLN A 107 0.65 10.02 15.06
N TRP A 108 -0.33 10.88 14.80
CA TRP A 108 -0.13 12.13 14.10
C TRP A 108 -1.10 13.20 14.62
N SER A 109 -0.75 14.46 14.39
CA SER A 109 -1.57 15.60 14.80
C SER A 109 -1.77 16.55 13.63
N PHE A 110 -2.95 17.18 13.59
CA PHE A 110 -3.27 18.21 12.61
C PHE A 110 -4.13 19.29 13.25
N ILE A 111 -4.16 20.47 12.63
CA ILE A 111 -5.03 21.56 13.05
C ILE A 111 -6.32 21.46 12.23
N ASP A 112 -7.46 21.37 12.90
CA ASP A 112 -8.76 21.32 12.24
C ASP A 112 -9.22 22.71 11.76
N HIS A 113 -10.37 22.75 11.09
CA HIS A 113 -10.96 23.99 10.57
C HIS A 113 -11.38 25.00 11.64
N ASN A 114 -11.36 24.61 12.92
CA ASN A 114 -11.64 25.48 14.07
C ASN A 114 -10.35 25.88 14.82
N ASN A 115 -9.18 25.70 14.21
CA ASN A 115 -7.86 25.93 14.80
C ASN A 115 -7.56 25.09 16.06
N LYS A 116 -8.22 23.93 16.23
CA LYS A 116 -7.92 23.01 17.33
C LYS A 116 -6.95 21.92 16.86
N VAL A 117 -5.96 21.62 17.70
CA VAL A 117 -5.07 20.47 17.47
C VAL A 117 -5.87 19.20 17.72
N GLN A 118 -5.96 18.37 16.70
CA GLN A 118 -6.50 17.03 16.77
C GLN A 118 -5.34 16.04 16.84
N HIS A 119 -5.43 15.09 17.75
CA HIS A 119 -4.52 13.96 17.85
C HIS A 119 -5.21 12.73 17.31
N VAL A 120 -4.59 12.07 16.35
CA VAL A 120 -5.07 10.82 15.76
C VAL A 120 -4.10 9.72 16.11
N SER A 121 -4.65 8.58 16.49
CA SER A 121 -3.92 7.34 16.75
C SER A 121 -4.55 6.24 15.92
N GLU A 122 -3.89 5.87 14.83
CA GLU A 122 -4.30 4.76 13.96
C GLU A 122 -3.14 3.76 13.83
N PRO A 123 -2.89 2.92 14.85
CA PRO A 123 -1.79 1.98 14.83
C PRO A 123 -1.86 1.07 13.59
N ALA A 124 -0.70 0.80 13.01
CA ALA A 124 -0.58 0.01 11.79
C ALA A 124 0.54 -1.04 11.91
N PHE A 125 0.40 -2.10 11.12
CA PHE A 125 1.50 -3.00 10.80
C PHE A 125 2.12 -2.57 9.48
N ILE A 126 3.44 -2.54 9.44
CA ILE A 126 4.20 -2.41 8.20
C ILE A 126 4.68 -3.80 7.82
N LEU A 127 4.18 -4.27 6.69
CA LEU A 127 4.49 -5.58 6.16
C LEU A 127 5.44 -5.50 4.97
N TYR A 128 6.24 -6.53 4.82
CA TYR A 128 7.26 -6.67 3.79
C TYR A 128 7.15 -8.01 3.09
N ARG A 129 7.44 -8.02 1.80
CA ARG A 129 7.58 -9.23 1.00
C ARG A 129 8.82 -9.14 0.12
N ASN A 130 9.64 -10.20 0.12
CA ASN A 130 10.70 -10.38 -0.87
C ASN A 130 10.08 -10.78 -2.23
N LEU A 131 10.54 -10.15 -3.31
CA LEU A 131 10.02 -10.30 -4.67
C LEU A 131 10.88 -11.21 -5.55
#